data_AF-A0A2E5NIN2-F1
#
_entry.id   AF-A0A2E5NIN2-F1
#
_cell.length_a   1.000
_cell.length_b   1.000
_cell.length_c   1.000
_cell.angle_alpha   90.00
_cell.angle_beta   90.00
_cell.angle_gamma   90.00
#
_symmetry.space_group_name_H-M   'P 1'
#
loop_
_entity.id
_entity.type
_entity.pdbx_description
1 polymer ?
#
loop_
_entity_poly.entity_id
_entity_poly.type
_entity_poly.pdbx_seq_one_letter_code
_entity_poly.pdbx_strand_id
1 'polypeptide(L)'
;MSAWIEIIAESEADSALLEKLDQVRAPNGTVDNVMKVHSLRPQTMIGHHSLYMSVLHHPDNTLPGWLLETIASYTSLLNRCSYSFANHWSNAAHLIGNDSLATKIHNALQHDKPEQTFSGKELAILQYTKRLTVSPGDICKEDIEALRKSGLDDGQILEVNQVCCYFNYVNRQLNGLGVTLEGDKIGYYSN
;
A
#
# COMPACT_ATOMS: atom_id res chain seq x y z
N MET A 1 2.95 18.12 -14.22
CA MET A 1 3.95 18.03 -13.13
C MET A 1 3.51 16.91 -12.20
N SER A 2 4.37 15.91 -11.99
CA SER A 2 4.04 14.72 -11.21
C SER A 2 4.09 14.90 -9.68
N ALA A 3 4.53 16.06 -9.17
CA ALA A 3 4.52 16.45 -7.75
C ALA A 3 4.57 17.99 -7.59
N TRP A 4 4.37 18.50 -6.37
CA TRP A 4 4.47 19.93 -6.00
C TRP A 4 5.88 20.39 -5.61
N ILE A 5 6.82 19.45 -5.51
CA ILE A 5 8.23 19.74 -5.22
C ILE A 5 9.11 19.35 -6.41
N GLU A 6 10.34 19.84 -6.38
CA GLU A 6 11.36 19.44 -7.34
C GLU A 6 11.62 17.92 -7.27
N ILE A 7 11.71 17.32 -8.46
CA ILE A 7 12.14 15.94 -8.67
C ILE A 7 13.33 16.00 -9.62
N ILE A 8 14.47 15.46 -9.22
CA ILE A 8 15.66 15.37 -10.08
C ILE A 8 15.36 14.32 -11.16
N ALA A 9 15.42 14.74 -12.42
CA ALA A 9 15.23 13.82 -13.55
C ALA A 9 16.39 12.83 -13.66
N GLU A 10 16.14 11.63 -14.21
CA GLU A 10 17.21 10.62 -14.42
C GLU A 10 18.36 11.16 -15.28
N SER A 11 18.08 12.05 -16.24
CA SER A 11 19.11 12.70 -17.07
C SER A 11 19.97 13.74 -16.32
N GLU A 12 19.53 14.18 -15.15
CA GLU A 12 20.18 15.19 -14.32
C GLU A 12 20.78 14.58 -13.03
N ALA A 13 20.50 13.30 -12.78
CA ALA A 13 20.97 12.57 -11.62
C ALA A 13 22.48 12.32 -11.71
N ASP A 14 23.17 12.52 -10.58
CA ASP A 14 24.55 12.07 -10.45
C ASP A 14 24.63 10.54 -10.34
N SER A 15 25.84 9.99 -10.38
CA SER A 15 26.06 8.55 -10.30
C SER A 15 25.51 7.92 -9.02
N ALA A 16 25.50 8.65 -7.91
CA ALA A 16 25.03 8.13 -6.64
C ALA A 16 23.51 8.03 -6.60
N LEU A 17 22.80 9.01 -7.14
CA LEU A 17 21.34 8.99 -7.27
C LEU A 17 20.89 7.94 -8.30
N LEU A 18 21.57 7.83 -9.44
CA LEU A 18 21.27 6.80 -10.45
C LEU A 18 21.34 5.37 -9.85
N GLU A 19 22.38 5.06 -9.07
CA GLU A 19 22.51 3.77 -8.40
C GLU A 19 21.33 3.46 -7.47
N LYS A 20 20.75 4.48 -6.82
CA LYS A 20 19.60 4.33 -5.92
C LYS A 20 18.29 4.20 -6.69
N LEU A 21 18.15 4.92 -7.80
CA LEU A 21 16.99 4.80 -8.69
C LEU A 21 16.93 3.40 -9.32
N ASP A 22 18.07 2.82 -9.69
CA ASP A 22 18.14 1.46 -10.21
C ASP A 22 17.73 0.39 -9.18
N GLN A 23 18.00 0.62 -7.89
CA GLN A 23 17.59 -0.29 -6.81
C GLN A 23 16.08 -0.37 -6.60
N VAL A 24 15.34 0.67 -7.00
CA VAL A 24 13.88 0.75 -6.78
C VAL A 24 13.10 0.69 -8.09
N ARG A 25 13.79 0.38 -9.19
CA ARG A 25 13.21 0.30 -10.53
C ARG A 25 12.23 -0.88 -10.61
N ALA A 26 11.03 -0.61 -11.09
CA ALA A 26 10.02 -1.64 -11.27
C ALA A 26 10.40 -2.59 -12.42
N PRO A 27 9.85 -3.82 -12.46
CA PRO A 27 10.16 -4.81 -13.50
C PRO A 27 9.91 -4.33 -14.94
N ASN A 28 9.02 -3.34 -15.12
CA ASN A 28 8.72 -2.72 -16.41
C ASN A 28 9.82 -1.73 -16.89
N GLY A 29 10.89 -1.54 -16.11
CA GLY A 29 12.02 -0.67 -16.39
C GLY A 29 11.85 0.79 -15.94
N THR A 30 10.71 1.17 -15.36
CA THR A 30 10.45 2.55 -14.90
C THR A 30 10.67 2.69 -13.40
N VAL A 31 11.02 3.90 -12.97
CA VAL A 31 10.92 4.29 -11.56
C VAL A 31 9.62 5.07 -11.39
N ASP A 32 8.73 4.59 -10.54
CA ASP A 32 7.42 5.21 -10.35
C ASP A 32 7.53 6.53 -9.58
N ASN A 33 6.56 7.44 -9.77
CA ASN A 33 6.59 8.77 -9.16
C ASN A 33 6.66 8.72 -7.62
N VAL A 34 6.08 7.69 -6.99
CA VAL A 34 6.19 7.43 -5.55
C VAL A 34 7.64 7.26 -5.07
N MET A 35 8.52 6.73 -5.92
CA MET A 35 9.95 6.63 -5.63
C MET A 35 10.68 7.91 -6.05
N LYS A 36 10.41 8.44 -7.25
CA LYS A 36 11.07 9.64 -7.78
C LYS A 36 10.94 10.87 -6.87
N VAL A 37 9.81 11.01 -6.15
CA VAL A 37 9.59 12.12 -5.22
C VAL A 37 10.63 12.19 -4.09
N HIS A 38 11.34 11.09 -3.82
CA HIS A 38 12.45 11.04 -2.86
C HIS A 38 13.80 11.49 -3.44
N SER A 39 13.90 11.87 -4.72
CA SER A 39 15.18 12.13 -5.41
C SER A 39 16.09 13.15 -4.72
N LEU A 40 15.52 14.15 -4.02
CA LEU A 40 16.29 15.12 -3.24
C LEU A 40 16.97 14.50 -1.99
N ARG A 41 16.47 13.36 -1.48
CA ARG A 41 16.96 12.63 -0.30
C ARG A 41 16.81 11.11 -0.50
N PRO A 42 17.66 10.48 -1.33
CA PRO A 42 17.49 9.09 -1.77
C PRO A 42 17.57 8.05 -0.64
N GLN A 43 18.10 8.40 0.54
CA GLN A 43 18.09 7.50 1.70
C GLN A 43 16.67 7.10 2.10
N THR A 44 15.72 8.05 1.99
CA THR A 44 14.31 7.77 2.27
C THR A 44 13.64 6.92 1.19
N MET A 45 14.13 6.97 -0.05
CA MET A 45 13.70 6.10 -1.15
C MET A 45 14.05 4.63 -0.87
N ILE A 46 15.27 4.37 -0.39
CA ILE A 46 15.71 3.00 -0.06
C ILE A 46 14.95 2.46 1.15
N GLY A 47 14.71 3.28 2.17
CA GLY A 47 13.87 2.90 3.30
C GLY A 47 12.43 2.58 2.89
N HIS A 48 11.86 3.40 1.99
CA HIS A 48 10.54 3.16 1.40
C HIS A 48 10.51 1.81 0.69
N HIS A 49 11.43 1.57 -0.25
CA HIS A 49 11.47 0.33 -1.02
C HIS A 49 11.70 -0.90 -0.14
N SER A 50 12.54 -0.78 0.89
CA SER A 50 12.79 -1.88 1.83
C SER A 50 11.51 -2.27 2.57
N LEU A 51 10.78 -1.29 3.13
CA LEU A 51 9.50 -1.55 3.79
C LEU A 51 8.45 -2.07 2.81
N TYR A 52 8.36 -1.52 1.60
CA TYR A 52 7.46 -1.99 0.54
C TYR A 52 7.64 -3.49 0.27
N MET A 53 8.89 -3.91 0.04
CA MET A 53 9.21 -5.31 -0.24
C MET A 53 8.91 -6.20 0.96
N SER A 54 9.21 -5.74 2.18
CA SER A 54 8.90 -6.49 3.41
C SER A 54 7.40 -6.70 3.60
N VAL A 55 6.57 -5.66 3.45
CA VAL A 55 5.15 -5.75 3.84
C VAL A 55 4.24 -6.35 2.76
N LEU A 56 4.63 -6.34 1.49
CA LEU A 56 3.81 -6.91 0.39
C LEU A 56 4.40 -8.15 -0.27
N HIS A 57 5.73 -8.28 -0.32
CA HIS A 57 6.39 -9.25 -1.21
C HIS A 57 7.34 -10.22 -0.50
N HIS A 58 7.49 -10.12 0.82
CA HIS A 58 8.41 -11.00 1.55
C HIS A 58 7.89 -12.44 1.57
N PRO A 59 8.73 -13.45 1.28
CA PRO A 59 8.32 -14.85 1.22
C PRO A 59 7.84 -15.42 2.56
N ASP A 60 8.24 -14.79 3.67
CA ASP A 60 7.81 -15.19 5.02
C ASP A 60 6.43 -14.63 5.41
N ASN A 61 5.83 -13.75 4.59
CA ASN A 61 4.46 -13.31 4.82
C ASN A 61 3.50 -14.49 4.65
N THR A 62 2.58 -14.63 5.60
CA THR A 62 1.66 -15.78 5.67
C THR A 62 0.25 -15.44 5.22
N LEU A 63 -0.13 -14.15 5.23
CA LEU A 63 -1.37 -13.71 4.62
C LEU A 63 -1.26 -13.69 3.09
N PRO A 64 -2.34 -14.02 2.36
CA PRO A 64 -2.31 -14.05 0.92
C PRO A 64 -2.13 -12.64 0.34
N GLY A 65 -1.32 -12.51 -0.71
CA GLY A 65 -0.99 -11.21 -1.32
C GLY A 65 -2.21 -10.38 -1.73
N TRP A 66 -3.29 -11.02 -2.20
CA TRP A 66 -4.54 -10.30 -2.53
C TRP A 66 -5.12 -9.56 -1.32
N LEU A 67 -4.99 -10.12 -0.12
CA LEU A 67 -5.50 -9.53 1.12
C LEU A 67 -4.58 -8.41 1.60
N LEU A 68 -3.25 -8.58 1.50
CA LEU A 68 -2.28 -7.51 1.78
C LEU A 68 -2.53 -6.29 0.87
N GLU A 69 -2.71 -6.50 -0.44
CA GLU A 69 -3.05 -5.45 -1.40
C GLU A 69 -4.45 -4.83 -1.14
N THR A 70 -5.39 -5.62 -0.62
CA THR A 70 -6.72 -5.11 -0.21
C THR A 70 -6.61 -4.20 1.02
N ILE A 71 -5.78 -4.54 2.01
CA ILE A 71 -5.50 -3.70 3.20
C ILE A 71 -4.84 -2.39 2.77
N ALA A 72 -3.84 -2.46 1.87
CA ALA A 72 -3.18 -1.30 1.28
C ALA A 72 -4.18 -0.37 0.57
N SER A 73 -5.06 -0.95 -0.24
CA SER A 73 -6.11 -0.25 -0.97
C SER A 73 -7.10 0.42 -0.01
N TYR A 74 -7.58 -0.29 1.01
CA TYR A 74 -8.57 0.25 1.94
C TYR A 74 -7.98 1.36 2.82
N THR A 75 -6.74 1.19 3.30
CA THR A 75 -5.99 2.26 3.99
C THR A 75 -5.89 3.52 3.12
N SER A 76 -5.54 3.34 1.84
CA SER A 76 -5.39 4.44 0.87
C SER A 76 -6.72 5.13 0.56
N LEU A 77 -7.81 4.37 0.46
CA LEU A 77 -9.14 4.90 0.27
C LEU A 77 -9.59 5.75 1.47
N LEU A 78 -9.39 5.26 2.70
CA LEU A 78 -9.70 6.00 3.94
C LEU A 78 -8.89 7.30 4.05
N ASN A 79 -7.62 7.27 3.62
CA ASN A 79 -6.75 8.45 3.54
C ASN A 79 -7.01 9.34 2.32
N ARG A 80 -7.96 8.99 1.44
CA ARG A 80 -8.25 9.69 0.18
C ARG A 80 -7.00 9.85 -0.72
N CYS A 81 -6.13 8.85 -0.73
CA CYS A 81 -4.94 8.81 -1.57
C CYS A 81 -5.23 8.08 -2.89
N SER A 82 -5.54 8.83 -3.94
CA SER A 82 -5.89 8.27 -5.26
C SER A 82 -4.73 7.52 -5.92
N TYR A 83 -3.49 8.00 -5.75
CA TYR A 83 -2.30 7.36 -6.31
C TYR A 83 -2.11 5.94 -5.79
N SER A 84 -2.05 5.76 -4.46
CA SER A 84 -1.89 4.42 -3.88
C SER A 84 -3.12 3.56 -4.14
N PHE A 85 -4.33 4.11 -4.01
CA PHE A 85 -5.54 3.34 -4.27
C PHE A 85 -5.56 2.77 -5.68
N ALA A 86 -5.24 3.57 -6.71
CA ALA A 86 -5.25 3.09 -8.09
C ALA A 86 -4.25 1.95 -8.35
N ASN A 87 -3.01 2.09 -7.88
CA ASN A 87 -1.98 1.06 -8.06
C ASN A 87 -2.29 -0.22 -7.29
N HIS A 88 -2.58 -0.11 -5.99
CA HIS A 88 -2.77 -1.28 -5.13
C HIS A 88 -4.10 -1.98 -5.39
N TRP A 89 -5.15 -1.24 -5.79
CA TRP A 89 -6.41 -1.88 -6.18
C TRP A 89 -6.26 -2.66 -7.48
N SER A 90 -5.49 -2.14 -8.45
CA SER A 90 -5.18 -2.89 -9.68
C SER A 90 -4.51 -4.23 -9.36
N ASN A 91 -3.56 -4.24 -8.41
CA ASN A 91 -2.89 -5.47 -7.97
C ASN A 91 -3.84 -6.39 -7.21
N ALA A 92 -4.62 -5.87 -6.27
CA ALA A 92 -5.61 -6.64 -5.53
C ALA A 92 -6.61 -7.33 -6.47
N ALA A 93 -7.18 -6.58 -7.43
CA ALA A 93 -8.12 -7.10 -8.42
C ALA A 93 -7.50 -8.20 -9.28
N HIS A 94 -6.24 -8.02 -9.73
CA HIS A 94 -5.50 -9.04 -10.46
C HIS A 94 -5.33 -10.33 -9.63
N LEU A 95 -4.87 -10.20 -8.38
CA LEU A 95 -4.63 -11.34 -7.49
C LEU A 95 -5.92 -12.04 -7.02
N ILE A 96 -7.04 -11.32 -6.95
CA ILE A 96 -8.36 -11.91 -6.71
C ILE A 96 -8.77 -12.83 -7.88
N GLY A 97 -8.33 -12.52 -9.11
CA GLY A 97 -8.55 -13.36 -10.29
C GLY A 97 -10.03 -13.55 -10.67
N ASN A 98 -10.92 -12.70 -10.18
CA ASN A 98 -12.36 -12.75 -10.42
C ASN A 98 -12.95 -11.33 -10.48
N ASP A 99 -13.19 -10.83 -11.70
CA ASP A 99 -13.63 -9.45 -11.96
C ASP A 99 -14.96 -9.11 -11.27
N SER A 100 -15.90 -10.05 -11.22
CA SER A 100 -17.21 -9.82 -10.57
C SER A 100 -17.04 -9.67 -9.06
N LEU A 101 -16.22 -10.51 -8.45
CA LEU A 101 -15.91 -10.44 -7.02
C LEU A 101 -15.10 -9.17 -6.70
N ALA A 102 -14.07 -8.87 -7.48
CA ALA A 102 -13.26 -7.66 -7.32
C ALA A 102 -14.15 -6.41 -7.41
N THR A 103 -15.06 -6.33 -8.38
CA THR A 103 -16.00 -5.21 -8.51
C THR A 103 -16.90 -5.06 -7.27
N LYS A 104 -17.40 -6.18 -6.71
CA LYS A 104 -18.20 -6.14 -5.48
C LYS A 104 -17.38 -5.63 -4.29
N ILE A 105 -16.17 -6.14 -4.11
CA ILE A 105 -15.26 -5.72 -3.03
C ILE A 105 -14.94 -4.23 -3.18
N HIS A 106 -14.56 -3.79 -4.38
CA HIS A 106 -14.29 -2.38 -4.68
C HIS A 106 -15.44 -1.49 -4.22
N ASN A 107 -16.67 -1.82 -4.61
CA ASN A 107 -17.87 -1.06 -4.26
C ASN A 107 -18.13 -1.06 -2.75
N ALA A 108 -17.95 -2.21 -2.08
CA ALA A 108 -18.10 -2.32 -0.64
C ALA A 108 -17.09 -1.43 0.11
N LEU A 109 -15.82 -1.46 -0.30
CA LEU A 109 -14.78 -0.61 0.30
C LEU A 109 -15.03 0.88 0.03
N GLN A 110 -15.40 1.27 -1.20
CA GLN A 110 -15.73 2.67 -1.55
C GLN A 110 -16.84 3.27 -0.69
N HIS A 111 -17.82 2.46 -0.29
CA HIS A 111 -18.91 2.88 0.58
C HIS A 111 -18.64 2.64 2.05
N ASP A 112 -17.42 2.22 2.41
CA ASP A 112 -17.00 1.95 3.79
C ASP A 112 -17.88 0.88 4.47
N LYS A 113 -18.21 -0.17 3.71
CA LYS A 113 -19.06 -1.31 4.11
C LYS A 113 -18.41 -2.67 3.78
N PRO A 114 -17.19 -2.96 4.29
CA PRO A 114 -16.50 -4.22 4.00
C PRO A 114 -17.32 -5.47 4.35
N GLU A 115 -18.23 -5.38 5.33
CA GLU A 115 -19.13 -6.47 5.73
C GLU A 115 -20.11 -6.94 4.63
N GLN A 116 -20.27 -6.18 3.55
CA GLN A 116 -21.08 -6.61 2.40
C GLN A 116 -20.43 -7.71 1.57
N THR A 117 -19.10 -7.86 1.66
CA THR A 117 -18.33 -8.83 0.87
C THR A 117 -17.43 -9.72 1.71
N PHE A 118 -17.03 -9.28 2.89
CA PHE A 118 -16.13 -10.00 3.78
C PHE A 118 -16.84 -10.48 5.04
N SER A 119 -16.34 -11.56 5.62
CA SER A 119 -16.78 -12.08 6.92
C SER A 119 -15.59 -12.68 7.68
N GLY A 120 -15.81 -13.07 8.94
CA GLY A 120 -14.80 -13.75 9.76
C GLY A 120 -13.47 -12.99 9.83
N LYS A 121 -12.37 -13.69 9.54
CA LYS A 121 -11.00 -13.19 9.61
C LYS A 121 -10.78 -11.93 8.76
N GLU A 122 -11.23 -11.94 7.50
CA GLU A 122 -10.99 -10.84 6.55
C GLU A 122 -11.73 -9.57 6.97
N LEU A 123 -12.97 -9.72 7.46
CA LEU A 123 -13.73 -8.58 7.96
C LEU A 123 -13.10 -7.98 9.21
N ALA A 124 -12.64 -8.81 10.16
CA ALA A 124 -11.97 -8.35 11.37
C ALA A 124 -10.68 -7.56 11.04
N ILE A 125 -9.91 -8.02 10.05
CA ILE A 125 -8.73 -7.34 9.53
C ILE A 125 -9.08 -5.95 8.97
N LEU A 126 -10.12 -5.85 8.15
CA LEU A 126 -10.52 -4.57 7.55
C LEU A 126 -11.09 -3.60 8.59
N GLN A 127 -11.83 -4.09 9.57
CA GLN A 127 -12.32 -3.27 10.69
C GLN A 127 -11.16 -2.72 11.54
N TYR A 128 -10.17 -3.56 11.84
CA TYR A 128 -8.94 -3.11 12.52
C TYR A 128 -8.16 -2.09 11.68
N THR A 129 -7.98 -2.37 10.39
CA THR A 129 -7.30 -1.48 9.42
C THR A 129 -7.94 -0.09 9.41
N LYS A 130 -9.28 -0.04 9.38
CA LYS A 130 -10.02 1.22 9.48
C LYS A 130 -9.73 1.94 10.77
N ARG A 131 -9.91 1.28 11.92
CA ARG A 131 -9.68 1.90 13.24
C ARG A 131 -8.26 2.43 13.39
N LEU A 132 -7.26 1.66 13.00
CA LEU A 132 -5.86 2.07 13.07
C LEU A 132 -5.56 3.25 12.14
N THR A 133 -6.21 3.32 10.99
CA THR A 133 -6.04 4.44 10.05
C THR A 133 -6.69 5.73 10.54
N VAL A 134 -7.94 5.66 11.03
CA VAL A 134 -8.75 6.85 11.34
C VAL A 134 -8.59 7.33 12.79
N SER A 135 -8.34 6.39 13.72
CA SER A 135 -8.30 6.63 15.17
C SER A 135 -7.19 5.80 15.83
N PRO A 136 -5.91 5.95 15.41
CA PRO A 136 -4.81 5.14 15.95
C PRO A 136 -4.64 5.27 17.47
N GLY A 137 -4.96 6.43 18.05
CA GLY A 137 -4.88 6.67 19.49
C GLY A 137 -5.94 5.93 20.32
N ASP A 138 -7.00 5.43 19.68
CA ASP A 138 -8.09 4.70 20.33
C ASP A 138 -7.92 3.18 20.23
N ILE A 139 -6.80 2.70 19.66
CA ILE A 139 -6.49 1.28 19.62
C ILE A 139 -6.17 0.79 21.03
N CYS A 140 -6.85 -0.29 21.43
CA CYS A 140 -6.67 -0.92 22.73
C CYS A 140 -6.36 -2.40 22.60
N LYS A 141 -6.09 -3.07 23.74
CA LYS A 141 -5.74 -4.49 23.78
C LYS A 141 -6.86 -5.37 23.21
N GLU A 142 -8.10 -4.96 23.44
CA GLU A 142 -9.31 -5.67 23.00
C GLU A 142 -9.39 -5.76 21.47
N ASP A 143 -8.83 -4.79 20.74
CA ASP A 143 -8.76 -4.83 19.28
C ASP A 143 -7.86 -5.97 18.80
N ILE A 144 -6.72 -6.15 19.47
CA ILE A 144 -5.79 -7.25 19.18
C ILE A 144 -6.41 -8.60 19.58
N GLU A 145 -7.11 -8.65 20.72
CA GLU A 145 -7.83 -9.85 21.14
C GLU A 145 -8.97 -10.22 20.18
N ALA A 146 -9.65 -9.24 19.59
CA ALA A 146 -10.66 -9.47 18.56
C ALA A 146 -10.07 -10.10 17.30
N LEU A 147 -8.89 -9.64 16.84
CA LEU A 147 -8.16 -10.26 15.74
C LEU A 147 -7.79 -11.72 16.06
N ARG A 148 -7.26 -11.99 17.26
CA ARG A 148 -6.95 -13.37 17.70
C ARG A 148 -8.20 -14.26 17.72
N LYS A 149 -9.33 -13.75 18.24
CA LYS A 149 -10.61 -14.48 18.25
C LYS A 149 -11.13 -14.79 16.85
N SER A 150 -10.77 -13.99 15.85
CA SER A 150 -11.08 -14.26 14.43
C SER A 150 -10.11 -15.27 13.77
N GLY A 151 -9.12 -15.76 14.53
CA GLY A 151 -8.20 -16.81 14.10
C GLY A 151 -6.89 -16.33 13.51
N LEU A 152 -6.49 -15.06 13.72
CA LEU A 152 -5.13 -14.61 13.42
C LEU A 152 -4.17 -15.02 14.54
N ASP A 153 -2.95 -15.40 14.17
CA ASP A 153 -1.82 -15.44 15.09
C ASP A 153 -1.12 -14.07 15.18
N ASP A 154 -0.16 -13.94 16.10
CA ASP A 154 0.54 -12.67 16.33
C ASP A 154 1.43 -12.24 15.15
N GLY A 155 1.89 -13.18 14.31
CA GLY A 155 2.63 -12.88 13.07
C GLY A 155 1.71 -12.23 12.05
N GLN A 156 0.54 -12.83 11.80
CA GLN A 156 -0.48 -12.27 10.91
C GLN A 156 -1.01 -10.91 11.40
N ILE A 157 -1.15 -10.72 12.72
CA ILE A 157 -1.52 -9.42 13.29
C ILE A 157 -0.44 -8.38 13.00
N LEU A 158 0.84 -8.74 13.13
CA LEU A 158 1.94 -7.87 12.78
C LEU A 158 1.96 -7.54 11.28
N GLU A 159 1.74 -8.52 10.40
CA GLU A 159 1.65 -8.29 8.94
C GLU A 159 0.58 -7.24 8.61
N VAL A 160 -0.65 -7.41 9.13
CA VAL A 160 -1.75 -6.44 8.93
C VAL A 160 -1.37 -5.05 9.44
N ASN A 161 -0.80 -4.98 10.64
CA ASN A 161 -0.38 -3.73 11.25
C ASN A 161 0.67 -3.02 10.40
N GLN A 162 1.69 -3.75 9.94
CA GLN A 162 2.79 -3.18 9.16
C GLN A 162 2.33 -2.70 7.79
N VAL A 163 1.44 -3.43 7.09
CA VAL A 163 0.83 -2.93 5.84
C VAL A 163 0.07 -1.64 6.12
N CYS A 164 -0.79 -1.61 7.14
CA CYS A 164 -1.57 -0.42 7.47
C CYS A 164 -0.68 0.78 7.83
N CYS A 165 0.35 0.58 8.65
CA CYS A 165 1.28 1.64 9.07
C CYS A 165 2.11 2.16 7.89
N TYR A 166 2.65 1.27 7.07
CA TYR A 166 3.43 1.62 5.89
C TYR A 166 2.59 2.44 4.90
N PHE A 167 1.37 2.01 4.58
CA PHE A 167 0.50 2.77 3.69
C PHE A 167 0.07 4.10 4.29
N ASN A 168 -0.11 4.19 5.61
CA ASN A 168 -0.32 5.48 6.27
C ASN A 168 0.86 6.44 6.11
N TYR A 169 2.11 5.96 6.14
CA TYR A 169 3.29 6.76 5.82
C TYR A 169 3.30 7.21 4.35
N VAL A 170 3.15 6.26 3.41
CA VAL A 170 3.19 6.53 1.97
C VAL A 170 2.06 7.47 1.52
N ASN A 171 0.84 7.25 1.99
CA ASN A 171 -0.29 8.11 1.63
C ASN A 171 -0.09 9.56 2.09
N ARG A 172 0.50 9.78 3.28
CA ARG A 172 0.81 11.13 3.79
C ARG A 172 1.85 11.82 2.93
N GLN A 173 2.87 11.09 2.48
CA GLN A 173 3.85 11.62 1.54
C GLN A 173 3.21 12.00 0.21
N LEU A 174 2.49 11.07 -0.42
CA LEU A 174 1.89 11.28 -1.74
C LEU A 174 0.91 12.46 -1.71
N ASN A 175 0.00 12.48 -0.73
CA ASN A 175 -0.98 13.56 -0.61
C ASN A 175 -0.32 14.89 -0.20
N GLY A 176 0.68 14.86 0.68
CA GLY A 176 1.36 16.06 1.17
C GLY A 176 2.28 16.71 0.15
N LEU A 177 2.77 15.95 -0.84
CA LEU A 177 3.65 16.43 -1.90
C LEU A 177 2.94 16.50 -3.27
N GLY A 178 1.64 16.20 -3.33
CA GLY A 178 0.84 16.29 -4.56
C GLY A 178 1.26 15.32 -5.64
N VAL A 179 1.73 14.13 -5.27
CA VAL A 179 2.23 13.14 -6.22
C VAL A 179 1.07 12.58 -7.05
N THR A 180 1.22 12.57 -8.37
CA THR A 180 0.20 12.10 -9.32
C THR A 180 0.68 10.92 -10.15
N LEU A 181 -0.26 10.26 -10.82
CA LEU A 181 0.00 9.15 -11.76
C LEU A 181 0.48 9.65 -13.13
N GLU A 182 0.74 10.96 -13.30
CA GLU A 182 1.17 11.53 -14.56
C GLU A 182 2.51 10.91 -15.00
N GLY A 183 2.48 10.19 -16.13
CA GLY A 183 3.65 9.51 -16.69
C GLY A 183 3.95 8.11 -16.11
N ASP A 184 3.22 7.67 -15.08
CA ASP A 184 3.35 6.32 -14.52
C ASP A 184 2.50 5.30 -15.31
N LYS A 185 2.92 4.04 -15.28
CA LYS A 185 2.13 2.91 -15.81
C LYS A 185 1.48 2.17 -14.64
N ILE A 186 0.15 2.09 -14.64
CA ILE A 186 -0.62 1.34 -13.63
C ILE A 186 -0.82 -0.09 -14.11
N GLY A 187 -0.55 -1.07 -13.24
CA GLY A 187 -0.82 -2.48 -13.52
C GLY A 187 0.00 -3.42 -12.63
N TYR A 188 -0.39 -4.69 -12.61
CA TYR A 188 0.36 -5.74 -11.94
C TYR A 188 1.56 -6.18 -12.80
N TYR A 189 2.73 -6.25 -12.19
CA TYR A 189 3.94 -6.74 -12.85
C TYR A 189 4.34 -8.07 -12.20
N SER A 190 4.30 -9.16 -12.99
CA SER A 190 4.93 -10.41 -12.58
C SER A 190 6.45 -10.25 -12.66
N ASN A 191 7.15 -10.59 -11.58
CA ASN A 191 8.60 -10.79 -11.61
C ASN A 191 9.00 -11.92 -12.57
#